data_AF-A0A661W6Q2-F1
#
_entry.id   AF-A0A661W6Q2-F1
#
_cell.length_a   1.000
_cell.length_b   1.000
_cell.length_c   1.000
_cell.angle_alpha   90.00
_cell.angle_beta   90.00
_cell.angle_gamma   90.00
#
_symmetry.space_group_name_H-M   'P 1'
#
loop_
_entity.id
_entity.type
_entity.pdbx_description
1 polymer ?
#
loop_
_entity_poly.entity_id
_entity_poly.type
_entity_poly.pdbx_seq_one_letter_code
_entity_poly.pdbx_strand_id
1 'polypeptide(L)'
;MNIILITLDAFRYDLFIANLDSLPHLKTLRSQSASFENAFSIGPLTFFSFPGIVASVYPYHFGIRLDRSVKGIDEILASHGFNTATIIEKNAFLTP
;
A
#
# COMPACT_ATOMS: atom_id res chain seq x y z
N MET A 1 2.90 -19.64 -6.18
CA MET A 1 3.53 -18.30 -6.13
C MET A 1 2.93 -17.56 -4.97
N ASN A 2 3.74 -17.00 -4.06
CA ASN A 2 3.27 -16.26 -2.90
C ASN A 2 3.65 -14.79 -3.07
N ILE A 3 2.70 -13.89 -2.86
CA ILE A 3 2.90 -12.44 -3.02
C ILE A 3 2.53 -11.78 -1.69
N ILE A 4 3.34 -10.82 -1.27
CA ILE A 4 3.09 -10.00 -0.08
C ILE A 4 3.05 -8.54 -0.54
N LEU A 5 1.93 -7.87 -0.29
CA LEU A 5 1.81 -6.42 -0.42
C LEU A 5 2.04 -5.80 0.95
N ILE A 6 3.07 -4.97 1.08
CA ILE A 6 3.39 -4.23 2.31
C ILE A 6 3.06 -2.76 2.07
N THR A 7 2.10 -2.23 2.81
CA THR A 7 1.83 -0.79 2.88
C THR A 7 2.61 -0.19 4.03
N LEU A 8 3.33 0.91 3.79
CA LEU A 8 4.10 1.63 4.81
C LEU A 8 3.38 2.93 5.17
N ASP A 9 3.30 3.24 6.46
CA ASP A 9 2.74 4.50 6.93
C ASP A 9 3.83 5.58 7.06
N ALA A 10 3.50 6.80 6.64
CA ALA A 10 4.38 7.98 6.66
C ALA A 10 5.79 7.78 6.06
N PHE A 11 6.01 6.78 5.19
CA PHE A 11 7.30 6.53 4.57
C PHE A 11 7.61 7.56 3.48
N ARG A 12 8.70 8.31 3.66
CA ARG A 12 9.13 9.37 2.74
C ARG A 12 10.36 8.94 1.93
N TYR A 13 10.25 9.01 0.61
CA TYR A 13 11.30 8.57 -0.32
C TYR A 13 12.60 9.36 -0.17
N ASP A 14 12.52 10.69 -0.05
CA ASP A 14 13.70 11.57 0.10
C ASP A 14 14.50 11.25 1.37
N LEU A 15 13.79 11.09 2.49
CA LEU A 15 14.41 10.68 3.77
C LEU A 15 15.01 9.28 3.69
N PHE A 16 14.32 8.35 3.02
CA PHE A 16 14.83 6.99 2.83
C PHE A 16 16.15 6.98 2.04
N ILE A 17 16.22 7.72 0.92
CA ILE A 17 17.44 7.79 0.11
C ILE A 17 18.58 8.46 0.88
N ALA A 18 18.30 9.57 1.56
CA ALA A 18 19.30 10.28 2.37
C ALA A 18 19.90 9.43 3.50
N ASN A 19 19.17 8.41 3.97
CA ASN A 19 19.58 7.54 5.06
C ASN A 19 19.88 6.09 4.60
N LEU A 20 19.88 5.80 3.29
CA LEU A 20 19.95 4.41 2.82
C LEU A 20 21.21 3.66 3.28
N ASP A 21 22.33 4.38 3.40
CA ASP A 21 23.59 3.80 3.83
C ASP A 21 23.59 3.34 5.29
N SER A 22 22.73 3.90 6.15
CA SER A 22 22.56 3.49 7.54
C SER A 22 21.50 2.38 7.72
N LEU A 23 20.87 1.92 6.63
CA LEU A 23 19.78 0.94 6.64
C LEU A 23 20.19 -0.34 5.90
N PRO A 24 21.08 -1.19 6.47
CA PRO A 24 21.76 -2.27 5.74
C PRO A 24 20.80 -3.29 5.11
N HIS A 25 19.70 -3.63 5.79
CA HIS A 25 18.70 -4.55 5.25
C HIS A 25 17.92 -3.94 4.08
N LEU A 26 17.54 -2.66 4.16
CA LEU A 26 16.83 -1.99 3.07
C LEU A 26 17.75 -1.67 1.89
N LYS A 27 19.03 -1.38 2.15
CA LYS A 27 20.05 -1.24 1.11
C LYS A 27 20.23 -2.52 0.31
N THR A 28 20.27 -3.66 1.00
CA THR A 28 20.31 -4.98 0.36
C THR A 28 19.03 -5.28 -0.40
N LEU A 29 17.87 -4.99 0.18
CA LEU A 29 16.58 -5.19 -0.49
C LEU A 29 16.48 -4.36 -1.78
N ARG A 30 16.95 -3.11 -1.78
CA ARG A 30 16.93 -2.23 -2.96
C ARG A 30 17.83 -2.74 -4.08
N SER A 31 19.02 -3.28 -3.77
CA SER A 31 19.94 -3.79 -4.81
C SER A 31 19.43 -5.06 -5.50
N GLN A 32 18.46 -5.74 -4.88
CA GLN A 32 17.83 -6.96 -5.38
C GLN A 32 16.40 -6.72 -5.90
N SER A 33 15.97 -5.47 -6.03
CA SER A 33 14.60 -5.12 -6.44
C SER A 33 14.57 -4.11 -7.58
N ALA A 34 13.40 -4.00 -8.21
CA ALA A 34 13.08 -2.86 -9.04
C ALA A 34 12.68 -1.68 -8.13
N SER A 35 13.33 -0.53 -8.32
CA SER A 35 13.10 0.68 -7.54
C SER A 35 12.54 1.79 -8.44
N PHE A 36 11.50 2.47 -7.98
CA PHE A 36 10.82 3.54 -8.71
C PHE A 36 11.02 4.86 -7.98
N GLU A 37 11.67 5.83 -8.63
CA GLU A 37 12.00 7.12 -8.00
C GLU A 37 10.83 8.11 -7.99
N ASN A 38 9.90 7.94 -8.93
CA ASN A 38 8.76 8.84 -9.17
C ASN A 38 7.43 8.15 -8.86
N ALA A 39 7.36 7.46 -7.71
CA ALA A 39 6.14 6.86 -7.20
C ALA A 39 5.41 7.85 -6.28
N PHE A 40 4.39 8.52 -6.81
CA PHE A 40 3.62 9.51 -6.07
C PHE A 40 2.41 8.87 -5.37
N SER A 41 2.21 9.23 -4.11
CA SER A 41 1.01 8.83 -3.36
C SER A 41 -0.23 9.54 -3.92
N ILE A 42 -1.36 8.85 -3.86
CA ILE A 42 -2.67 9.39 -4.22
C ILE A 42 -3.10 10.55 -3.30
N GLY A 43 -2.68 10.49 -2.03
CA GLY A 43 -2.89 11.57 -1.07
C GLY A 43 -1.92 11.50 0.11
N PRO A 44 -1.94 12.48 1.01
CA PRO A 44 -1.05 12.51 2.17
C PRO A 44 -1.59 11.76 3.39
N LEU A 45 -2.83 11.26 3.35
CA LEU A 45 -3.52 10.65 4.50
C LEU A 45 -3.97 9.23 4.17
N THR A 46 -3.95 8.34 5.17
CA THR A 46 -4.31 6.92 5.04
C THR A 46 -5.66 6.71 4.37
N PHE A 47 -6.68 7.49 4.75
CA PHE A 47 -8.03 7.38 4.20
C PHE A 47 -8.18 7.87 2.75
N PHE A 48 -7.16 8.54 2.19
CA PHE A 48 -7.07 8.82 0.76
C PHE A 48 -6.24 7.76 0.03
N SER A 49 -5.07 7.43 0.57
CA SER A 49 -4.10 6.57 -0.11
C SER A 49 -4.49 5.10 -0.10
N PHE A 50 -4.97 4.58 1.04
CA PHE A 50 -5.23 3.15 1.16
C PHE A 50 -6.33 2.66 0.21
N PRO A 51 -7.51 3.31 0.10
CA PRO A 51 -8.50 2.93 -0.91
C PRO A 51 -7.95 2.94 -2.33
N GLY A 52 -7.14 3.95 -2.67
CA GLY A 52 -6.53 4.05 -3.98
C GLY A 52 -5.52 2.94 -4.28
N ILE A 53 -4.76 2.50 -3.28
CA ILE A 53 -3.82 1.38 -3.39
C ILE A 53 -4.56 0.05 -3.59
N VAL A 54 -5.56 -0.25 -2.75
CA VAL A 54 -6.18 -1.58 -2.73
C VAL A 54 -7.32 -1.73 -3.75
N ALA A 55 -7.94 -0.64 -4.18
CA ALA A 55 -9.15 -0.69 -5.01
C ALA A 55 -9.10 0.20 -6.25
N SER A 56 -7.96 0.84 -6.55
CA SER A 56 -7.79 1.71 -7.73
C SER A 56 -8.83 2.84 -7.83
N VAL A 57 -9.24 3.41 -6.69
CA VAL A 57 -10.19 4.52 -6.62
C VAL A 57 -9.49 5.87 -6.41
N TYR A 58 -9.99 6.92 -7.07
CA TYR A 58 -9.52 8.28 -6.84
C TYR A 58 -10.06 8.86 -5.53
N PRO A 59 -9.33 9.78 -4.88
CA PRO A 59 -9.84 10.52 -3.72
C PRO A 59 -11.18 11.17 -4.04
N TYR A 60 -12.08 11.16 -3.05
CA TYR A 60 -13.42 11.76 -3.13
C TYR A 60 -14.39 11.13 -4.13
N HIS A 61 -14.01 10.13 -4.93
CA HIS A 61 -14.94 9.42 -5.80
C HIS A 61 -16.09 8.78 -4.98
N PHE A 62 -15.76 8.32 -3.76
CA PHE A 62 -16.71 7.71 -2.82
C PHE A 62 -16.68 8.37 -1.42
N GLY A 63 -16.04 9.56 -1.29
CA GLY A 63 -15.82 10.22 0.00
C GLY A 63 -14.55 9.76 0.74
N ILE A 64 -14.58 9.78 2.08
CA ILE A 64 -13.43 9.53 2.98
C ILE A 64 -13.26 8.06 3.40
N ARG A 65 -13.95 7.13 2.74
CA ARG A 65 -13.87 5.68 2.98
C ARG A 65 -14.03 4.91 1.68
N LEU A 66 -13.58 3.66 1.66
CA LEU A 66 -13.90 2.74 0.58
C LEU A 66 -15.38 2.38 0.67
N ASP A 67 -16.14 2.64 -0.40
CA ASP A 67 -17.54 2.22 -0.46
C ASP A 67 -17.64 0.69 -0.50
N ARG A 68 -18.64 0.12 0.17
CA ARG A 68 -18.81 -1.35 0.27
C ARG A 68 -19.07 -2.03 -1.08
N SER A 69 -19.48 -1.28 -2.10
CA SER A 69 -19.65 -1.80 -3.46
C SER A 69 -18.33 -1.96 -4.22
N VAL A 70 -17.23 -1.37 -3.72
CA VAL A 70 -15.92 -1.42 -4.35
C VAL A 70 -15.12 -2.60 -3.79
N LYS A 71 -14.72 -3.50 -4.68
CA LYS A 71 -13.89 -4.65 -4.33
C LYS A 71 -12.42 -4.28 -4.26
N GLY A 72 -11.77 -4.68 -3.17
CA GLY A 72 -10.31 -4.62 -3.04
C GLY A 72 -9.60 -5.67 -3.90
N ILE A 73 -8.30 -5.49 -4.08
CA ILE A 73 -7.42 -6.42 -4.80
C ILE A 73 -7.43 -7.82 -4.20
N ASP A 74 -7.58 -7.93 -2.88
CA ASP A 74 -7.69 -9.19 -2.15
C ASP A 74 -8.99 -9.94 -2.47
N GLU A 75 -10.12 -9.24 -2.59
CA GLU A 75 -11.39 -9.84 -3.03
C GLU A 75 -11.35 -10.25 -4.51
N ILE A 76 -10.76 -9.42 -5.37
CA ILE A 76 -10.60 -9.74 -6.79
C ILE A 76 -9.69 -10.95 -6.99
N LEU A 77 -8.57 -11.05 -6.27
CA LEU A 77 -7.70 -12.22 -6.32
C LEU A 77 -8.41 -13.46 -5.77
N ALA A 78 -9.15 -13.34 -4.67
CA ALA A 78 -9.94 -14.45 -4.14
C ALA A 78 -10.94 -15.01 -5.17
N SER A 79 -11.62 -14.13 -5.93
CA SER A 79 -12.56 -14.57 -6.97
C SER A 79 -11.88 -15.29 -8.15
N HIS A 80 -10.55 -15.19 -8.27
CA HIS A 80 -9.74 -15.87 -9.28
C HIS A 80 -8.96 -17.08 -8.71
N GLY A 81 -9.34 -17.58 -7.54
CA GLY A 81 -8.80 -18.81 -6.97
C GLY A 81 -7.52 -18.65 -6.14
N PHE A 82 -7.14 -17.42 -5.80
CA PHE A 82 -6.04 -17.17 -4.87
C PHE A 82 -6.51 -17.23 -3.42
N ASN A 83 -5.70 -17.80 -2.53
CA ASN A 83 -5.90 -17.65 -1.09
C ASN A 83 -5.36 -16.28 -0.67
N THR A 84 -6.25 -15.41 -0.19
CA THR A 84 -5.88 -14.06 0.24
C THR A 84 -6.07 -13.89 1.74
N ALA A 85 -5.25 -13.03 2.33
CA ALA A 85 -5.35 -12.64 3.73
C ALA A 85 -4.88 -11.19 3.86
N THR A 86 -5.67 -10.39 4.57
CA THR A 86 -5.36 -9.00 4.87
C THR A 86 -5.10 -8.88 6.36
N ILE A 87 -3.90 -8.43 6.73
CA ILE A 87 -3.49 -8.22 8.12
C ILE A 87 -3.33 -6.72 8.34
N ILE A 88 -4.10 -6.17 9.26
CA ILE A 88 -4.14 -4.73 9.55
C ILE A 88 -3.71 -4.55 10.99
N GLU A 89 -2.62 -3.80 11.21
CA GLU A 89 -2.26 -3.33 12.54
C GLU A 89 -3.33 -2.32 12.98
N LYS A 90 -3.86 -2.43 14.21
CA LYS A 90 -5.07 -1.79 14.79
C LYS A 90 -5.36 -0.32 14.39
N ASN A 91 -5.59 -0.09 13.11
CA ASN A 91 -5.79 1.22 12.52
C ASN A 91 -7.30 1.40 12.30
N ALA A 92 -7.90 2.26 13.11
CA ALA A 92 -9.34 2.50 13.11
C ALA A 92 -9.88 3.02 11.76
N PHE A 93 -9.00 3.52 10.87
CA PHE A 93 -9.39 3.96 9.53
C PHE A 93 -9.37 2.84 8.48
N LEU A 94 -8.71 1.72 8.80
CA LEU A 94 -8.54 0.56 7.91
C LEU A 94 -9.30 -0.67 8.39
N THR A 95 -9.82 -0.63 9.62
CA THR A 95 -10.66 -1.69 10.18
C THR A 95 -12.12 -1.41 9.82
N PRO A 96 -12.88 -2.40 9.31
CA PRO A 96 -14.31 -2.24 8.97
C PRO A 96 -15.18 -1.66 10.08
#